data_AF-V6IF70-F1
#
_entry.id   AF-V6IF70-F1
#
_cell.length_a   1.000
_cell.length_b   1.000
_cell.length_c   1.000
_cell.angle_alpha   90.00
_cell.angle_beta   90.00
_cell.angle_gamma   90.00
#
_symmetry.space_group_name_H-M   'P 1'
#
loop_
_entity.id
_entity.type
_entity.pdbx_description
1 polymer ?
#
loop_
_entity_poly.entity_id
_entity_poly.type
_entity_poly.pdbx_seq_one_letter_code
_entity_poly.pdbx_strand_id
1 'polypeptide(L)'
;MKEEWFNLTENNPIVLKFTGLSADEATKFKDDLTEFTAAKEVNVRTSDTNGSEWEVIYPGKDSLFQEELVYKKDRGFSFLATKSLEVKSASRGVVNLEFKPLK
;
A
#
# COMPACT_ATOMS: atom_id res chain seq x y z
N MET A 1 30.10 8.03 -1.65
CA MET A 1 29.59 7.07 -2.67
C MET A 1 28.67 5.97 -2.11
N LYS A 2 28.79 5.46 -0.88
CA LYS A 2 27.79 4.50 -0.33
C LYS A 2 26.51 5.19 0.19
N GLU A 3 26.64 6.38 0.76
CA GLU A 3 25.54 7.13 1.39
C GLU A 3 24.49 7.62 0.36
N GLU A 4 24.93 8.02 -0.84
CA GLU A 4 24.01 8.46 -1.91
C GLU A 4 23.16 7.32 -2.47
N TRP A 5 23.70 6.09 -2.53
CA TRP A 5 22.95 4.91 -2.96
C TRP A 5 21.93 4.47 -1.90
N PHE A 6 22.25 4.65 -0.62
CA PHE A 6 21.33 4.34 0.48
C PHE A 6 20.15 5.32 0.50
N ASN A 7 20.43 6.62 0.35
CA ASN A 7 19.42 7.68 0.29
C ASN A 7 18.45 7.51 -0.90
N LEU A 8 18.93 6.99 -2.04
CA LEU A 8 18.11 6.70 -3.22
C LEU A 8 17.11 5.57 -3.00
N THR A 9 17.32 4.69 -2.03
CA THR A 9 16.40 3.56 -1.74
C THR A 9 15.48 3.81 -0.56
N GLU A 10 15.73 4.84 0.24
CA GLU A 10 15.07 5.02 1.54
C GLU A 10 13.71 5.74 1.46
N ASN A 11 13.46 6.47 0.38
CA ASN A 11 12.26 7.31 0.22
C ASN A 11 11.70 7.18 -1.21
N ASN A 12 11.51 5.94 -1.68
CA ASN A 12 10.96 5.74 -3.01
C ASN A 12 9.45 6.02 -3.02
N PRO A 13 8.96 6.93 -3.87
CA PRO A 13 7.54 7.11 -4.05
C PRO A 13 6.98 5.94 -4.86
N ILE A 14 6.01 5.25 -4.28
CA ILE A 14 5.24 4.19 -4.92
C ILE A 14 3.81 4.67 -5.09
N VAL A 15 3.28 4.58 -6.30
CA VAL A 15 1.88 4.87 -6.58
C VAL A 15 1.06 3.64 -6.23
N LEU A 16 0.26 3.72 -5.17
CA LEU A 16 -0.66 2.69 -4.74
C LEU A 16 -2.07 2.99 -5.26
N LYS A 17 -2.60 2.12 -6.11
CA LYS A 17 -3.96 2.23 -6.64
C LYS A 17 -4.80 1.09 -6.10
N PHE A 18 -6.00 1.38 -5.63
CA PHE A 18 -6.89 0.33 -5.14
C PHE A 18 -8.37 0.64 -5.28
N THR A 19 -9.19 -0.41 -5.26
CA THR A 19 -10.64 -0.33 -5.34
C THR A 19 -11.29 -1.24 -4.29
N GLY A 20 -12.59 -1.04 -4.01
CA GLY A 20 -13.36 -1.93 -3.13
C GLY A 20 -13.36 -1.56 -1.64
N LEU A 21 -12.79 -0.40 -1.30
CA LEU A 21 -12.89 0.23 0.02
C LEU A 21 -13.78 1.49 -0.05
N SER A 22 -14.61 1.68 0.96
CA SER A 22 -15.27 2.95 1.25
C SER A 22 -14.29 3.94 1.92
N ALA A 23 -14.71 5.20 2.12
CA ALA A 23 -13.84 6.23 2.70
C ALA A 23 -13.37 5.91 4.14
N ASP A 24 -14.24 5.33 4.97
CA ASP A 24 -13.91 4.90 6.34
C ASP A 24 -12.90 3.75 6.31
N GLU A 25 -13.16 2.76 5.45
CA GLU A 25 -12.29 1.60 5.24
C GLU A 25 -10.91 1.99 4.68
N ALA A 26 -10.88 2.95 3.76
CA ALA A 26 -9.64 3.51 3.23
C ALA A 26 -8.84 4.22 4.33
N THR A 27 -9.50 4.93 5.25
CA THR A 27 -8.80 5.57 6.38
C THR A 27 -8.15 4.52 7.28
N LYS A 28 -8.88 3.46 7.64
CA LYS A 28 -8.35 2.33 8.43
C LYS A 28 -7.20 1.62 7.72
N PHE A 29 -7.31 1.43 6.40
CA PHE A 29 -6.23 0.84 5.62
C PHE A 29 -4.96 1.72 5.64
N LYS A 30 -5.09 3.05 5.60
CA LYS A 30 -3.93 3.96 5.73
C LYS A 30 -3.24 3.81 7.09
N ASP A 31 -4.01 3.72 8.17
CA ASP A 31 -3.49 3.53 9.52
C ASP A 31 -2.75 2.18 9.62
N ASP A 32 -3.39 1.09 9.20
CA ASP A 32 -2.81 -0.25 9.13
C ASP A 32 -1.53 -0.28 8.27
N LEU A 33 -1.52 0.42 7.13
CA LEU A 33 -0.35 0.50 6.25
C LEU A 33 0.84 1.16 6.97
N THR A 34 0.58 2.25 7.70
CA THR A 34 1.64 3.00 8.40
C THR A 34 2.11 2.27 9.65
N GLU A 35 1.22 1.57 10.35
CA GLU A 35 1.54 0.84 11.58
C GLU A 35 2.28 -0.48 11.30
N PHE A 36 1.84 -1.21 10.27
CA PHE A 36 2.29 -2.58 10.05
C PHE A 36 3.28 -2.75 8.91
N THR A 37 3.54 -1.73 8.09
CA THR A 37 4.55 -1.79 7.02
C THR A 37 5.68 -0.80 7.25
N ALA A 38 6.73 -0.87 6.43
CA ALA A 38 7.81 0.13 6.47
C ALA A 38 7.44 1.46 5.76
N ALA A 39 6.19 1.64 5.33
CA ALA A 39 5.72 2.89 4.75
C ALA A 39 5.94 4.06 5.71
N LYS A 40 6.65 5.10 5.24
CA LYS A 40 6.98 6.28 6.04
C LYS A 40 5.91 7.35 5.95
N GLU A 41 5.33 7.52 4.77
CA GLU A 41 4.32 8.54 4.50
C GLU A 41 3.32 8.03 3.47
N VAL A 42 2.06 8.45 3.61
CA VAL A 42 0.96 8.12 2.70
C VAL A 42 0.22 9.40 2.33
N ASN A 43 0.45 9.85 1.09
CA ASN A 43 -0.16 11.02 0.49
C ASN A 43 -1.35 10.61 -0.37
N VAL A 44 -2.56 10.95 0.07
CA VAL A 44 -3.79 10.65 -0.69
C VAL A 44 -3.89 11.63 -1.85
N ARG A 45 -3.78 11.14 -3.10
CA ARG A 45 -3.92 11.99 -4.29
C ARG A 45 -5.37 12.07 -4.74
N THR A 46 -5.99 10.91 -4.94
CA THR A 46 -7.41 10.80 -5.27
C THR A 46 -8.05 9.68 -4.45
N SER A 47 -9.30 9.88 -4.07
CA SER A 47 -10.12 8.86 -3.43
C SER A 47 -11.56 9.15 -3.77
N ASP A 48 -12.14 8.35 -4.65
CA ASP A 48 -13.52 8.47 -5.10
C ASP A 48 -14.24 7.11 -5.02
N THR A 49 -15.48 7.05 -5.49
CA THR A 49 -16.29 5.83 -5.47
C THR A 49 -15.80 4.73 -6.41
N ASN A 50 -14.95 5.06 -7.39
CA ASN A 50 -14.39 4.13 -8.36
C ASN A 50 -13.01 3.60 -7.94
N GLY A 51 -12.34 4.28 -7.01
CA GLY A 51 -11.09 3.83 -6.41
C GLY A 51 -10.28 4.96 -5.77
N SER A 52 -9.12 4.58 -5.25
CA SER A 52 -8.18 5.49 -4.62
C SER A 52 -6.81 5.36 -5.26
N GLU A 53 -6.12 6.48 -5.41
CA GLU A 53 -4.71 6.57 -5.78
C GLU A 53 -3.96 7.34 -4.70
N TRP A 54 -2.99 6.67 -4.09
CA TRP A 54 -2.12 7.23 -3.06
C TRP A 54 -0.68 7.18 -3.53
N GLU A 55 0.13 8.11 -3.05
CA GLU A 55 1.58 8.03 -3.10
C GLU A 55 2.08 7.58 -1.73
N VAL A 56 2.81 6.46 -1.71
CA VAL A 56 3.37 5.86 -0.51
C VAL A 56 4.88 6.01 -0.58
N ILE A 57 5.47 6.68 0.42
CA ILE A 57 6.92 6.76 0.55
C ILE A 57 7.41 5.51 1.27
N TYR A 58 8.19 4.70 0.57
CA TYR A 58 8.61 3.38 1.05
C TYR A 58 10.14 3.19 0.95
N PRO A 59 10.78 2.61 1.97
CA PRO A 59 12.20 2.25 1.94
C PRO A 59 12.40 0.95 1.16
N GLY A 60 12.36 1.02 -0.16
CA GLY A 60 12.51 -0.12 -1.05
C GLY A 60 11.88 0.10 -2.42
N LYS A 61 11.92 -0.92 -3.28
CA LYS A 61 11.23 -0.90 -4.59
C LYS A 61 9.80 -1.41 -4.46
N ASP A 62 8.99 -1.20 -5.50
CA ASP A 62 7.61 -1.67 -5.63
C ASP A 62 7.44 -3.17 -5.36
N SER A 63 8.40 -4.00 -5.80
CA SER A 63 8.45 -5.44 -5.51
C SER A 63 8.50 -5.75 -4.01
N LEU A 64 9.40 -5.10 -3.26
CA LEU A 64 9.52 -5.30 -1.81
C LEU A 64 8.27 -4.84 -1.07
N PHE A 65 7.71 -3.70 -1.48
CA PHE A 65 6.45 -3.21 -0.92
C PHE A 65 5.29 -4.18 -1.19
N GLN A 66 5.20 -4.75 -2.39
CA GLN A 66 4.23 -5.81 -2.69
C GLN A 66 4.42 -7.03 -1.76
N GLU A 67 5.65 -7.51 -1.61
CA GLU A 67 5.93 -8.68 -0.75
C GLU A 67 5.51 -8.42 0.69
N GLU A 68 5.78 -7.23 1.21
CA GLU A 68 5.34 -6.83 2.54
C GLU A 68 3.81 -6.76 2.64
N LEU A 69 3.12 -6.17 1.66
CA LEU A 69 1.66 -6.16 1.60
C LEU A 69 1.07 -7.58 1.62
N VAL A 70 1.65 -8.51 0.84
CA VAL A 70 1.23 -9.92 0.82
C VAL A 70 1.49 -10.60 2.15
N TYR A 71 2.61 -10.31 2.81
CA TYR A 71 2.92 -10.89 4.12
C TYR A 71 1.99 -10.34 5.22
N LYS A 72 1.69 -9.05 5.19
CA LYS A 72 0.88 -8.37 6.20
C LYS A 72 -0.62 -8.58 6.03
N LYS A 73 -1.09 -8.85 4.81
CA LYS A 73 -2.52 -9.16 4.59
C LYS A 73 -2.99 -10.39 5.38
N ASP A 74 -2.09 -11.36 5.60
CA ASP A 74 -2.41 -12.62 6.29
C ASP A 74 -2.13 -12.58 7.80
N ARG A 75 -1.49 -11.50 8.32
CA ARG A 75 -0.95 -11.47 9.70
C ARG A 75 -1.09 -10.15 10.46
N GLY A 76 -1.40 -9.03 9.79
CA GLY A 76 -1.21 -7.70 10.38
C GLY A 76 -2.37 -6.73 10.18
N PHE A 77 -3.03 -6.72 9.01
CA PHE A 77 -4.09 -5.74 8.76
C PHE A 77 -5.39 -6.13 9.48
N SER A 78 -5.62 -5.50 10.63
CA SER A 78 -6.84 -5.57 11.44
C SER A 78 -8.10 -5.33 10.61
N PHE A 79 -8.01 -4.42 9.64
CA PHE A 79 -9.11 -4.05 8.77
C PHE A 79 -9.53 -5.17 7.78
N LEU A 80 -8.64 -6.11 7.47
CA LEU A 80 -8.95 -7.23 6.56
C LEU A 80 -9.85 -8.31 7.19
N ALA A 81 -10.27 -8.17 8.45
CA ALA A 81 -11.24 -9.10 9.05
C ALA A 81 -12.58 -9.18 8.28
N THR A 82 -12.89 -8.19 7.43
CA THR A 82 -14.11 -8.15 6.61
C THR A 82 -13.85 -8.16 5.10
N LYS A 83 -12.57 -8.07 4.67
CA LYS A 83 -12.16 -7.94 3.28
C LYS A 83 -10.93 -8.79 2.97
N SER A 84 -10.87 -9.36 1.78
CA SER A 84 -9.63 -9.94 1.24
C SER A 84 -8.90 -8.90 0.37
N LEU A 85 -7.58 -8.79 0.56
CA LEU A 85 -6.69 -7.98 -0.27
C LEU A 85 -6.08 -8.86 -1.37
N GLU A 86 -6.22 -8.43 -2.62
CA GLU A 86 -5.60 -9.06 -3.78
C GLU A 86 -4.66 -8.07 -4.47
N VAL A 87 -3.39 -8.45 -4.62
CA VAL A 87 -2.44 -7.67 -5.43
C VAL A 87 -2.63 -8.05 -6.90
N LYS A 88 -3.05 -7.08 -7.73
CA LYS A 88 -3.26 -7.29 -9.17
C LYS A 88 -1.96 -7.20 -9.96
N SER A 89 -1.08 -6.26 -9.59
CA SER A 89 0.22 -6.06 -10.24
C SER A 89 1.10 -5.14 -9.40
N ALA A 90 2.42 -5.34 -9.43
CA ALA A 90 3.40 -4.31 -9.11
C ALA A 90 4.39 -4.17 -10.26
N SER A 91 4.46 -2.98 -10.83
CA SER A 91 5.43 -2.71 -11.89
C SER A 91 5.71 -1.22 -12.03
N ARG A 92 6.99 -0.87 -12.25
CA ARG A 92 7.44 0.50 -12.55
C ARG A 92 7.01 1.51 -11.47
N GLY A 93 7.04 1.12 -10.20
CA GLY A 93 6.67 2.01 -9.10
C GLY A 93 5.15 2.16 -8.91
N VAL A 94 4.34 1.31 -9.54
CA VAL A 94 2.88 1.30 -9.37
C VAL A 94 2.46 -0.06 -8.82
N VAL A 95 1.72 -0.06 -7.71
CA VAL A 95 1.10 -1.24 -7.11
C VAL A 95 -0.42 -1.10 -7.21
N ASN A 96 -1.06 -2.07 -7.85
CA ASN A 96 -2.51 -2.14 -7.98
C ASN A 96 -3.08 -3.21 -7.06
N LEU A 97 -4.04 -2.83 -6.21
CA LEU A 97 -4.74 -3.72 -5.29
C LEU A 97 -6.24 -3.75 -5.62
N GLU A 98 -6.90 -4.82 -5.21
CA GLU A 98 -8.34 -4.94 -5.18
C GLU A 98 -8.76 -5.51 -3.83
N PHE A 99 -9.72 -4.85 -3.17
CA PHE A 99 -10.32 -5.32 -1.94
C PHE A 99 -11.69 -5.95 -2.24
N LYS A 100 -11.87 -7.21 -1.83
CA LYS A 100 -13.14 -7.94 -2.01
C LYS A 100 -13.78 -8.26 -0.67
N PRO A 101 -15.12 -8.26 -0.54
CA PRO A 101 -15.79 -8.82 0.63
C PRO A 101 -15.34 -10.27 0.90
N LEU A 102 -15.14 -10.63 2.17
CA LEU A 102 -15.03 -12.03 2.55
C LEU A 102 -16.39 -12.70 2.31
N LYS A 103 -16.37 -13.85 1.63
CA LYS A 103 -17.57 -14.67 1.42
C LYS A 103 -17.88 -15.50 2.66
#